data_AF-A0A7X4F9X3-F1
#
_entry.id   AF-A0A7X4F9X3-F1
#
_cell.length_a   1.000
_cell.length_b   1.000
_cell.length_c   1.000
_cell.angle_alpha   90.00
_cell.angle_beta   90.00
_cell.angle_gamma   90.00
#
_symmetry.space_group_name_H-M   'P 1'
#
loop_
_entity.id
_entity.type
_entity.pdbx_description
1 polymer ?
#
loop_
_entity_poly.entity_id
_entity_poly.type
_entity_poly.pdbx_seq_one_letter_code
_entity_poly.pdbx_strand_id
1 'polypeptide(L)'
;MYTSLSPGSLTPVQQTEVHPNLAEVSLGDKKIAVMHYPELAIPIAKSGDYDIVIYGHTHQIDIQKGQSLLLNPGETGGWTTGKATVAVVDLATLEATIHEL
;
A
#
# COMPACT_ATOMS: atom_id res chain seq x y z
N MET A 1 50.32 16.99 8.34
CA MET A 1 49.20 17.56 7.56
C MET A 1 48.24 16.43 7.26
N TYR A 2 47.09 16.38 7.94
CA TYR A 2 45.97 15.49 7.59
C TYR A 2 44.75 16.38 7.44
N THR A 3 44.25 16.46 6.21
CA THR A 3 43.07 17.26 5.86
C THR A 3 41.84 16.51 6.36
N SER A 4 41.10 17.11 7.29
CA SER A 4 39.79 16.60 7.70
C SER A 4 38.81 16.76 6.54
N LEU A 5 38.37 15.66 5.96
CA LEU A 5 37.24 15.65 5.05
C LEU A 5 35.95 15.77 5.87
N SER A 6 35.15 16.79 5.57
CA SER A 6 33.81 16.96 6.15
C SER A 6 32.92 15.78 5.75
N PRO A 7 32.16 15.16 6.68
CA PRO A 7 31.18 14.16 6.31
C PRO A 7 30.07 14.83 5.50
N GLY A 8 30.00 14.48 4.21
CA GLY A 8 28.87 14.81 3.37
C GLY A 8 27.59 14.24 3.98
N SER A 9 26.53 15.04 4.02
CA SER A 9 25.22 14.64 4.50
C SER A 9 24.70 13.48 3.66
N LEU A 10 24.81 12.27 4.20
CA LEU A 10 24.06 11.13 3.70
C LEU A 10 22.59 11.46 3.93
N THR A 11 21.82 11.59 2.85
CA THR A 11 20.36 11.53 2.90
C THR A 11 19.95 10.31 3.73
N PRO A 12 18.99 10.41 4.66
CA PRO A 12 18.57 9.26 5.45
C PRO A 12 18.22 8.11 4.51
N VAL A 13 18.82 6.95 4.74
CA VAL A 13 18.42 5.70 4.08
C VAL A 13 16.93 5.56 4.29
N GLN A 14 16.18 5.43 3.20
CA GLN A 14 14.73 5.22 3.22
C GLN A 14 14.45 4.02 4.12
N GLN A 15 13.77 4.26 5.25
CA GLN A 15 13.51 3.25 6.27
C GLN A 15 12.73 2.11 5.61
N THR A 16 13.35 0.93 5.54
CA THR A 16 12.76 -0.27 4.93
C THR A 16 12.29 -1.17 6.06
N GLU A 17 11.02 -1.54 6.02
CA GLU A 17 10.40 -2.40 7.03
C GLU A 17 9.90 -3.68 6.37
N VAL A 18 9.99 -4.80 7.10
CA VAL A 18 9.47 -6.10 6.69
C VAL A 18 8.36 -6.47 7.66
N HIS A 19 7.19 -6.80 7.14
CA HIS A 19 6.01 -7.13 7.93
C HIS A 19 5.64 -8.61 7.75
N PRO A 20 4.95 -9.21 8.73
CA PRO A 20 4.31 -10.52 8.56
C PRO A 20 3.14 -10.41 7.56
N ASN A 21 2.41 -11.51 7.36
CA ASN A 21 1.35 -11.61 6.34
C ASN A 21 0.26 -10.52 6.47
N LEU A 22 -0.07 -10.11 7.69
CA LEU A 22 -0.87 -8.92 7.95
C LEU A 22 0.08 -7.78 8.35
N ALA A 23 0.18 -6.75 7.52
CA ALA A 23 0.86 -5.52 7.89
C ALA A 23 -0.17 -4.48 8.33
N GLU A 24 0.10 -3.83 9.45
CA GLU A 24 -0.71 -2.71 9.94
C GLU A 24 0.14 -1.44 9.91
N VAL A 25 -0.41 -0.39 9.31
CA VAL A 25 0.23 0.91 9.17
C VAL A 25 -0.75 1.98 9.61
N SER A 26 -0.27 2.94 10.41
CA SER A 26 -1.01 4.14 10.74
C SER A 26 -0.39 5.33 10.02
N LEU A 27 -1.20 6.06 9.25
CA LEU A 27 -0.76 7.24 8.52
C LEU A 27 -1.75 8.37 8.73
N GLY A 28 -1.30 9.44 9.40
CA GLY A 28 -2.20 10.47 9.90
C GLY A 28 -3.18 9.90 10.93
N ASP A 29 -4.47 10.10 10.71
CA ASP A 29 -5.58 9.57 11.51
C ASP A 29 -6.18 8.27 10.93
N LYS A 30 -5.58 7.72 9.86
CA LYS A 30 -6.08 6.53 9.16
C LYS A 30 -5.34 5.26 9.57
N LYS A 31 -6.09 4.20 9.79
CA LYS A 31 -5.61 2.83 9.98
C LYS A 31 -5.66 2.06 8.67
N ILE A 32 -4.52 1.48 8.29
CA ILE A 32 -4.35 0.77 7.03
C ILE A 32 -3.92 -0.65 7.32
N ALA A 33 -4.64 -1.63 6.77
CA ALA A 33 -4.24 -3.02 6.74
C ALA A 33 -3.76 -3.40 5.35
N VAL A 34 -2.69 -4.18 5.27
CA VAL A 34 -2.23 -4.81 4.03
C VAL A 34 -2.22 -6.31 4.24
N MET A 35 -2.97 -7.03 3.41
CA MET A 35 -3.13 -8.48 3.46
C MET A 35 -3.12 -9.00 2.03
N HIS A 36 -2.21 -9.90 1.68
CA HIS A 36 -2.08 -10.32 0.28
C HIS A 36 -3.33 -11.05 -0.25
N TYR A 37 -3.97 -11.85 0.59
CA TYR A 37 -5.03 -12.79 0.19
C TYR A 37 -6.45 -12.25 0.38
N PRO A 38 -7.34 -12.33 -0.64
CA PRO A 38 -8.69 -11.77 -0.58
C PRO A 38 -9.58 -12.41 0.47
N GLU A 39 -9.44 -13.71 0.73
CA GLU A 39 -10.23 -14.45 1.73
C GLU A 39 -10.04 -13.92 3.16
N LEU A 40 -8.93 -13.24 3.42
CA LEU A 40 -8.67 -12.55 4.68
C LEU A 40 -8.91 -11.04 4.56
N ALA A 41 -8.55 -10.41 3.44
CA ALA A 41 -8.73 -8.97 3.27
C ALA A 41 -10.21 -8.54 3.27
N ILE A 42 -11.09 -9.31 2.62
CA ILE A 42 -12.53 -8.99 2.54
C ILE A 42 -13.19 -8.99 3.94
N PRO A 43 -13.04 -10.02 4.81
CA PRO A 43 -13.61 -9.96 6.14
C PRO A 43 -12.97 -8.88 7.02
N ILE A 44 -11.68 -8.57 6.87
CA ILE A 44 -11.02 -7.45 7.56
C ILE A 44 -11.67 -6.12 7.15
N ALA A 45 -11.89 -5.89 5.86
CA ALA A 45 -12.56 -4.67 5.38
C ALA A 45 -14.02 -4.58 5.83
N LYS A 46 -14.68 -5.72 6.07
CA LYS A 46 -16.06 -5.75 6.59
C LYS A 46 -16.14 -5.52 8.10
N SER A 47 -15.06 -5.75 8.86
CA SER A 47 -15.08 -5.48 10.31
C SER A 47 -15.18 -4.00 10.62
N GLY A 48 -14.63 -3.15 9.74
CA GLY A 48 -14.58 -1.70 9.93
C GLY A 48 -13.51 -1.25 10.91
N ASP A 49 -12.58 -2.13 11.30
CA ASP A 49 -11.49 -1.78 12.22
C ASP A 49 -10.39 -0.92 11.56
N TYR A 50 -10.38 -0.87 10.22
CA TYR A 50 -9.44 -0.13 9.39
C TYR A 50 -10.19 0.79 8.43
N ASP A 51 -9.59 1.93 8.10
CA ASP A 51 -10.12 2.83 7.08
C ASP A 51 -9.82 2.32 5.67
N ILE A 52 -8.64 1.69 5.49
CA ILE A 52 -8.17 1.16 4.20
C ILE A 52 -7.67 -0.26 4.40
N VAL A 53 -8.08 -1.15 3.50
CA VAL A 53 -7.58 -2.53 3.42
C VAL A 53 -7.06 -2.79 2.01
N ILE A 54 -5.76 -3.07 1.89
CA ILE A 54 -5.09 -3.31 0.62
C ILE A 54 -4.82 -4.80 0.48
N TYR A 55 -5.13 -5.37 -0.69
CA TYR A 55 -4.82 -6.75 -1.02
C TYR A 55 -4.30 -6.92 -2.44
N GLY A 56 -3.83 -8.14 -2.73
CA GLY A 56 -3.26 -8.50 -4.02
C GLY A 56 -3.79 -9.84 -4.49
N HIS A 57 -2.86 -10.75 -4.80
CA HIS A 57 -3.10 -12.15 -5.18
C HIS A 57 -3.79 -12.39 -6.54
N THR A 58 -4.81 -11.61 -6.89
CA THR A 58 -5.64 -11.85 -8.09
C THR A 58 -5.11 -11.16 -9.35
N HIS A 59 -4.17 -10.21 -9.21
CA HIS A 59 -3.67 -9.33 -10.28
C HIS A 59 -4.73 -8.43 -10.92
N GLN A 60 -5.98 -8.46 -10.44
CA GLN A 60 -7.07 -7.63 -10.94
C GLN A 60 -7.22 -6.37 -10.11
N ILE A 61 -7.51 -5.26 -10.78
CA ILE A 61 -7.89 -4.02 -10.12
C ILE A 61 -9.24 -4.22 -9.46
N ASP A 62 -9.34 -3.87 -8.18
CA ASP A 62 -10.59 -3.86 -7.44
C ASP A 62 -10.63 -2.67 -6.49
N ILE A 63 -11.74 -1.94 -6.49
CA ILE A 63 -11.96 -0.77 -5.64
C ILE A 63 -13.39 -0.85 -5.13
N GLN A 64 -13.55 -1.13 -3.84
CA GLN A 64 -14.86 -1.21 -3.19
C GLN A 64 -14.90 -0.28 -1.99
N LYS A 65 -15.93 0.57 -1.94
CA LYS A 65 -16.23 1.40 -0.77
C LYS A 65 -17.29 0.71 0.08
N GLY A 66 -16.98 0.53 1.37
CA GLY A 66 -17.88 -0.04 2.37
C GLY A 66 -17.58 0.54 3.75
N GLN A 67 -17.45 -0.32 4.76
CA GLN A 67 -16.95 0.11 6.08
C GLN A 67 -15.49 0.55 6.02
N SER A 68 -14.72 -0.08 5.13
CA SER A 68 -13.37 0.33 4.74
C SER A 68 -13.32 0.57 3.23
N LEU A 69 -12.30 1.28 2.76
CA LEU A 69 -11.86 1.22 1.37
C LEU A 69 -11.10 -0.09 1.16
N LEU A 70 -11.71 -1.06 0.47
CA LEU A 70 -11.05 -2.28 0.03
C LEU A 70 -10.42 -2.05 -1.35
N LEU A 71 -9.11 -2.25 -1.47
CA LEU A 71 -8.33 -1.88 -2.64
C LEU A 71 -7.40 -3.02 -3.08
N ASN A 72 -7.49 -3.39 -4.35
CA ASN A 72 -6.47 -4.13 -5.08
C ASN A 72 -5.92 -3.26 -6.21
N PRO A 73 -4.62 -2.90 -6.21
CA PRO A 73 -4.04 -2.06 -7.25
C PRO A 73 -3.83 -2.81 -8.58
N GLY A 74 -4.07 -4.12 -8.63
CA GLY A 74 -3.72 -4.97 -9.76
C GLY A 74 -2.31 -5.53 -9.62
N GLU A 75 -1.55 -5.54 -10.72
CA GLU A 75 -0.17 -6.00 -10.75
C GLU A 75 0.78 -4.91 -11.23
N THR A 76 1.97 -4.85 -10.65
CA THR A 76 3.01 -3.91 -11.11
C THR A 76 3.84 -4.47 -12.26
N GLY A 77 3.85 -5.79 -12.45
CA GLY A 77 4.65 -6.46 -13.48
C GLY A 77 4.01 -6.49 -14.87
N GLY A 78 2.68 -6.38 -14.97
CA GLY A 78 1.94 -6.45 -16.22
C GLY A 78 2.01 -7.80 -16.96
N TRP A 79 2.39 -8.89 -16.28
CA TRP A 79 2.65 -10.18 -16.93
C TRP A 79 1.38 -11.00 -17.19
N THR A 80 0.36 -10.87 -16.34
CA THR A 80 -0.86 -11.69 -16.45
C THR A 80 -2.01 -10.95 -17.12
N THR A 81 -2.05 -9.62 -16.97
CA THR A 81 -3.09 -8.74 -17.49
C THR A 81 -2.63 -7.87 -18.65
N GLY A 82 -1.31 -7.80 -18.89
CA GLY A 82 -0.71 -6.89 -19.87
C GLY A 82 -0.68 -5.42 -19.43
N LYS A 83 -1.06 -5.11 -18.19
CA LYS A 83 -1.11 -3.76 -17.64
C LYS A 83 -0.34 -3.68 -16.32
N ALA A 84 0.64 -2.80 -16.25
CA ALA A 84 1.37 -2.52 -15.02
C ALA A 84 0.70 -1.35 -14.31
N THR A 85 0.14 -1.57 -13.12
CA THR A 85 -0.65 -0.56 -12.41
C THR A 85 -0.27 -0.38 -10.96
N VAL A 86 -0.49 0.84 -10.47
CA VAL A 86 -0.41 1.22 -9.05
C VAL A 86 -1.65 2.05 -8.67
N ALA A 87 -1.97 2.10 -7.38
CA ALA A 87 -3.05 2.92 -6.86
C ALA A 87 -2.51 4.04 -5.98
N VAL A 88 -3.06 5.25 -6.12
CA VAL A 88 -2.84 6.39 -5.24
C VAL A 88 -4.14 6.70 -4.52
N VAL A 89 -4.10 6.77 -3.20
CA VAL A 89 -5.28 7.05 -2.37
C VAL A 89 -5.16 8.42 -1.72
N ASP A 90 -6.18 9.25 -1.88
CA ASP A 90 -6.34 10.46 -1.08
C ASP A 90 -6.85 10.08 0.32
N LEU A 91 -6.06 10.34 1.36
CA LEU A 91 -6.39 9.93 2.73
C LEU A 91 -7.53 10.75 3.36
N ALA A 92 -7.86 11.92 2.83
CA ALA A 92 -8.96 12.75 3.33
C ALA A 92 -10.29 12.28 2.74
N THR A 93 -10.33 11.89 1.46
CA THR A 93 -11.57 11.48 0.78
C THR A 93 -11.74 9.97 0.67
N LEU A 94 -10.67 9.20 0.91
CA LEU A 94 -10.58 7.76 0.66
C LEU A 94 -10.96 7.42 -0.79
N GLU A 95 -10.58 8.29 -1.73
CA GLU A 95 -10.69 8.04 -3.16
C GLU A 95 -9.38 7.47 -3.70
N ALA A 96 -9.49 6.35 -4.40
CA ALA A 96 -8.37 5.68 -5.04
C ALA A 96 -8.38 5.96 -6.55
N THR A 97 -7.21 6.33 -7.09
CA THR A 97 -6.98 6.49 -8.52
C THR A 97 -5.94 5.47 -8.98
N ILE A 98 -6.23 4.77 -10.08
CA ILE A 98 -5.28 3.83 -10.71
C ILE A 98 -4.43 4.56 -11.74
N HIS A 99 -3.12 4.32 -11.68
CA HIS A 99 -2.14 4.79 -12.64
C HIS A 99 -1.48 3.58 -13.32
N GLU A 100 -1.39 3.64 -14.64
CA GLU A 100 -0.57 2.71 -15.42
C GLU A 100 0.88 3.20 -15.46
N LEU A 101 1.84 2.26 -15.44
CA LEU A 101 3.29 2.51 -15.37
C LEU A 101 3.97 2.52 -16.75
#